data_AF-A0A7S2ZZA7-F1
#
_entry.id   AF-A0A7S2ZZA7-F1
#
_cell.length_a   1.000
_cell.length_b   1.000
_cell.length_c   1.000
_cell.angle_alpha   90.00
_cell.angle_beta   90.00
_cell.angle_gamma   90.00
#
_symmetry.space_group_name_H-M   'P 1'
#
loop_
_entity.id
_entity.type
_entity.pdbx_description
1 polymer ?
#
loop_
_entity_poly.entity_id
_entity_poly.type
_entity_poly.pdbx_seq_one_letter_code
_entity_poly.pdbx_strand_id
1 'polypeptide(L)'
;MFWHQERCRALVLALRKPVSAYHAPADDMKAAMKTRDANRLKPLRAIRARFVNKMKETGADSLSDNDATAVLRSLAKQYSESIEMYEQAKRPDLVASEQAELKIVEIYLPKVADEATTQKWVDEVLAEIGGKANVGRAMGLLMKSRKGAVDPKVAKKLIEDRLQEISRT
;
A
#
# COMPACT_ATOMS: atom_id res chain seq x y z
N MET A 1 -21.63 -17.14 7.72
CA MET A 1 -20.20 -17.14 7.31
C MET A 1 -19.61 -15.74 7.04
N PHE A 2 -20.34 -14.64 7.21
CA PHE A 2 -19.83 -13.27 6.98
C PHE A 2 -18.99 -12.66 8.13
N TRP A 3 -19.05 -13.25 9.34
CA TRP A 3 -18.50 -12.65 10.57
C TRP A 3 -16.97 -12.70 10.73
N HIS A 4 -16.27 -13.54 9.97
CA HIS A 4 -14.81 -13.69 10.13
C HIS A 4 -13.99 -12.62 9.37
N GLN A 5 -14.52 -12.07 8.26
CA GLN A 5 -13.83 -11.03 7.50
C GLN A 5 -13.87 -9.65 8.17
N GLU A 6 -15.02 -9.26 8.75
CA GLU A 6 -15.18 -7.93 9.35
C GLU A 6 -14.37 -7.77 10.65
N ARG A 7 -14.25 -8.84 11.44
CA ARG A 7 -13.40 -8.83 12.65
C ARG A 7 -11.91 -8.71 12.29
N CYS A 8 -11.46 -9.30 11.18
CA CYS A 8 -10.11 -9.06 10.68
C CYS A 8 -9.91 -7.59 10.25
N ARG A 9 -10.91 -6.99 9.60
CA ARG A 9 -10.85 -5.59 9.13
C ARG A 9 -10.81 -4.58 10.30
N ALA A 10 -11.57 -4.85 11.37
CA ALA A 10 -11.61 -4.01 12.57
C ALA A 10 -10.33 -4.12 13.42
N LEU A 11 -9.71 -5.30 13.51
CA LEU A 11 -8.47 -5.50 14.26
C LEU A 11 -7.27 -4.82 13.57
N VAL A 12 -7.24 -4.83 12.24
CA VAL A 12 -6.23 -4.13 11.41
C VAL A 12 -6.34 -2.61 11.57
N LEU A 13 -7.54 -2.08 11.74
CA LEU A 13 -7.77 -0.64 11.88
C LEU A 13 -7.31 -0.09 13.25
N ALA A 14 -7.38 -0.91 14.31
CA ALA A 14 -7.16 -0.48 15.70
C ALA A 14 -5.70 -0.59 16.19
N LEU A 15 -4.81 -1.24 15.44
CA LEU A 15 -3.40 -1.47 15.81
C LEU A 15 -2.40 -0.57 15.06
N ARG A 16 -2.89 0.53 14.49
CA ARG A 16 -2.10 1.41 13.62
C ARG A 16 -1.29 2.39 14.46
N LYS A 17 -0.04 2.02 14.76
CA LYS A 17 0.88 2.88 15.50
C LYS A 17 1.36 4.04 14.62
N PRO A 18 1.38 5.29 15.09
CA PRO A 18 2.02 6.41 14.39
C PRO A 18 3.54 6.31 14.54
N VAL A 19 4.14 5.29 13.94
CA VAL A 19 5.58 5.05 13.95
C VAL A 19 6.06 5.03 12.50
N SER A 20 7.28 5.54 12.26
CA SER A 20 7.96 5.49 10.95
C SER A 20 7.79 4.13 10.29
N ALA A 21 7.40 4.14 9.01
CA ALA A 21 7.17 2.93 8.21
C ALA A 21 8.42 2.05 8.12
N TYR A 22 9.60 2.67 8.25
CA TYR A 22 10.88 1.98 8.28
C TYR A 22 11.15 1.26 9.61
N HIS A 23 10.91 1.91 10.75
CA HIS A 23 11.31 1.39 12.07
C HIS A 23 10.28 0.41 12.68
N ALA A 24 8.98 0.64 12.44
CA ALA A 24 7.91 -0.14 13.07
C ALA A 24 7.99 -1.67 12.83
N PRO A 25 8.28 -2.17 11.63
CA PRO A 25 8.36 -3.62 11.39
C PRO A 25 9.48 -4.30 12.18
N ALA A 26 10.60 -3.60 12.42
CA ALA A 26 11.73 -4.15 13.17
C ALA A 26 11.41 -4.34 14.65
N ASP A 27 10.69 -3.41 15.26
CA ASP A 27 10.28 -3.51 16.66
C ASP A 27 9.15 -4.52 16.86
N ASP A 28 8.18 -4.55 15.94
CA ASP A 28 7.12 -5.55 15.99
C ASP A 28 7.68 -6.97 15.72
N MET A 29 8.78 -7.12 14.96
CA MET A 29 9.48 -8.40 14.80
C MET A 29 10.06 -8.89 16.13
N LYS A 30 10.70 -8.01 16.91
CA LYS A 30 11.20 -8.36 18.25
C LYS A 30 10.05 -8.79 19.18
N ALA A 31 8.93 -8.08 19.12
CA ALA A 31 7.73 -8.43 19.88
C ALA A 31 7.18 -9.82 19.48
N ALA A 32 7.06 -10.10 18.18
CA ALA A 32 6.61 -11.39 17.66
C ALA A 32 7.53 -12.55 18.06
N MET A 33 8.85 -12.32 18.14
CA MET A 33 9.81 -13.31 18.66
C MET A 33 9.56 -13.61 20.14
N LYS A 34 9.25 -12.60 20.95
CA LYS A 34 8.98 -12.76 22.39
C LYS A 34 7.67 -13.53 22.64
N THR A 35 6.64 -13.28 21.84
CA THR A 35 5.33 -13.95 21.95
C THR A 35 5.23 -15.26 21.17
N ARG A 36 6.29 -15.65 20.45
CA ARG A 36 6.33 -16.81 19.54
C ARG A 36 5.20 -16.80 18.50
N ASP A 37 4.82 -15.62 18.02
CA ASP A 37 3.79 -15.46 17.00
C ASP A 37 4.38 -15.73 15.61
N ALA A 38 4.36 -17.00 15.20
CA ALA A 38 4.92 -17.44 13.93
C ALA A 38 4.24 -16.78 12.71
N ASN A 39 2.94 -16.50 12.81
CA ASN A 39 2.14 -15.91 11.74
C ASN A 39 2.56 -14.47 11.45
N ARG A 40 2.92 -13.69 12.50
CA ARG A 40 3.46 -12.34 12.32
C ARG A 40 4.94 -12.33 11.97
N LEU A 41 5.69 -13.29 12.47
CA LEU A 41 7.14 -13.29 12.35
C LEU A 41 7.63 -13.46 10.90
N LYS A 42 6.98 -14.32 10.11
CA LYS A 42 7.35 -14.56 8.71
C LYS A 42 7.25 -13.30 7.83
N PRO A 43 6.10 -12.60 7.72
CA PRO A 43 5.99 -11.38 6.91
C PRO A 43 6.85 -10.24 7.44
N LEU A 44 7.04 -10.11 8.77
CA LEU A 44 7.94 -9.09 9.33
C LEU A 44 9.40 -9.30 8.92
N ARG A 45 9.85 -10.56 8.83
CA ARG A 45 11.18 -10.88 8.28
C ARG A 45 11.28 -10.60 6.80
N ALA A 46 10.22 -10.88 6.02
CA ALA A 46 10.17 -10.56 4.60
C ALA A 46 10.29 -9.04 4.37
N ILE A 47 9.56 -8.22 5.14
CA ILE A 47 9.67 -6.76 5.11
C ILE A 47 11.11 -6.31 5.41
N ARG A 48 11.70 -6.82 6.51
CA ARG A 48 13.09 -6.47 6.87
C ARG A 48 14.08 -6.83 5.78
N ALA A 49 13.95 -8.02 5.18
CA ALA A 49 14.81 -8.46 4.08
C ALA A 49 14.70 -7.50 2.88
N ARG A 50 13.49 -7.08 2.51
CA ARG A 50 13.27 -6.10 1.44
C ARG A 50 13.89 -4.74 1.74
N PHE A 51 13.80 -4.26 2.98
CA PHE A 51 14.47 -3.01 3.39
C PHE A 51 15.99 -3.12 3.30
N VAL A 52 16.57 -4.21 3.82
CA VAL A 52 18.03 -4.45 3.74
C VAL A 52 18.49 -4.53 2.28
N ASN A 53 17.74 -5.20 1.42
CA ASN A 53 18.06 -5.24 0.00
C ASN A 53 18.03 -3.85 -0.63
N LYS A 54 17.00 -3.04 -0.32
CA LYS A 54 16.92 -1.67 -0.82
C LYS A 54 18.09 -0.80 -0.36
N MET A 55 18.49 -0.92 0.90
CA MET A 55 19.65 -0.22 1.46
C MET A 55 20.96 -0.60 0.74
N LYS A 56 21.15 -1.89 0.44
CA LYS A 56 22.31 -2.37 -0.33
C LYS A 56 22.30 -1.83 -1.76
N GLU A 57 21.15 -1.78 -2.41
CA GLU A 57 21.02 -1.23 -3.77
C GLU A 57 21.37 0.26 -3.83
N THR A 58 20.97 1.03 -2.81
CA THR A 58 21.20 2.49 -2.78
C THR A 58 22.50 2.88 -2.09
N GLY A 59 23.20 1.93 -1.45
CA GLY A 59 24.36 2.21 -0.59
C GLY A 59 24.02 3.06 0.64
N ALA A 60 22.77 3.01 1.12
CA ALA A 60 22.29 3.84 2.22
C ALA A 60 22.25 3.05 3.54
N ASP A 61 22.58 3.70 4.65
CA ASP A 61 22.51 3.09 5.99
C ASP A 61 21.07 3.04 6.56
N SER A 62 20.15 3.81 5.98
CA SER A 62 18.74 3.84 6.36
C SER A 62 17.84 4.19 5.17
N LEU A 63 16.54 3.92 5.29
CA LEU A 63 15.54 4.30 4.31
C LEU A 63 14.74 5.51 4.79
N SER A 64 14.40 6.40 3.84
CA SER A 64 13.35 7.38 4.08
C SER A 64 11.99 6.69 4.23
N ASP A 65 11.04 7.30 4.92
CA ASP A 65 9.67 6.75 5.02
C ASP A 65 9.01 6.57 3.65
N ASN A 66 9.37 7.41 2.67
CA ASN A 66 8.89 7.30 1.30
C ASN A 66 9.44 6.04 0.62
N ASP A 67 10.74 5.78 0.75
CA ASP A 67 11.37 4.59 0.17
C ASP A 67 10.89 3.31 0.86
N ALA A 68 10.76 3.33 2.18
CA ALA A 68 10.18 2.23 2.95
C ALA A 68 8.74 1.94 2.48
N THR A 69 7.93 2.98 2.30
CA THR A 69 6.56 2.83 1.78
C THR A 69 6.56 2.27 0.36
N ALA A 70 7.47 2.71 -0.52
CA ALA A 70 7.58 2.18 -1.87
C ALA A 70 7.93 0.69 -1.89
N VAL A 71 8.87 0.27 -1.02
CA VAL A 71 9.23 -1.14 -0.84
C VAL A 71 8.06 -1.96 -0.32
N LEU A 72 7.33 -1.46 0.69
CA LEU A 72 6.15 -2.13 1.24
C LEU A 72 5.04 -2.28 0.19
N ARG A 73 4.79 -1.25 -0.65
CA ARG A 73 3.81 -1.33 -1.75
C ARG A 73 4.21 -2.39 -2.78
N SER A 74 5.49 -2.47 -3.11
CA SER A 74 6.01 -3.51 -4.02
C SER A 74 5.79 -4.91 -3.45
N LEU A 75 6.05 -5.10 -2.15
CA LEU A 75 5.83 -6.37 -1.48
C LEU A 75 4.33 -6.74 -1.41
N ALA A 76 3.46 -5.78 -1.09
CA ALA A 76 2.00 -5.99 -1.11
C ALA A 76 1.51 -6.41 -2.51
N LYS A 77 2.03 -5.77 -3.57
CA LYS A 77 1.74 -6.14 -4.96
C LYS A 77 2.17 -7.57 -5.31
N GLN A 78 3.34 -7.98 -4.84
CA GLN A 78 3.82 -9.35 -5.06
C GLN A 78 2.86 -10.37 -4.42
N TYR A 79 2.35 -10.08 -3.22
CA TYR A 79 1.38 -10.93 -2.56
C TYR A 79 0.03 -10.97 -3.29
N SER A 80 -0.48 -9.82 -3.76
CA SER A 80 -1.73 -9.81 -4.54
C SER A 80 -1.60 -10.60 -5.84
N GLU A 81 -0.47 -10.48 -6.56
CA GLU A 81 -0.22 -11.25 -7.78
C GLU A 81 -0.13 -12.76 -7.48
N SER A 82 0.49 -13.13 -6.36
CA SER A 82 0.58 -14.54 -5.93
C SER A 82 -0.78 -15.11 -5.53
N ILE A 83 -1.63 -14.31 -4.86
CA ILE A 83 -3.01 -14.68 -4.53
C ILE A 83 -3.78 -14.99 -5.81
N GLU A 84 -3.77 -14.10 -6.80
CA GLU A 84 -4.46 -14.29 -8.09
C GLU A 84 -3.96 -15.56 -8.79
N MET A 85 -2.65 -15.80 -8.82
CA MET A 85 -2.07 -17.01 -9.41
C MET A 85 -2.53 -18.29 -8.69
N TYR A 86 -2.56 -18.30 -7.35
CA TYR A 86 -3.00 -19.46 -6.58
C TYR A 86 -4.51 -19.70 -6.64
N GLU A 87 -5.31 -18.64 -6.75
CA GLU A 87 -6.75 -18.74 -7.02
C GLU A 87 -7.01 -19.41 -8.37
N GLN A 88 -6.31 -18.97 -9.43
CA GLN A 88 -6.38 -19.59 -10.75
C GLN A 88 -5.94 -21.06 -10.74
N ALA A 89 -4.90 -21.37 -9.95
CA ALA A 89 -4.40 -22.73 -9.76
C ALA A 89 -5.27 -23.59 -8.80
N LYS A 90 -6.37 -23.04 -8.25
CA LYS A 90 -7.27 -23.72 -7.30
C LYS A 90 -6.54 -24.25 -6.05
N ARG A 91 -5.61 -23.47 -5.50
CA ARG A 91 -4.81 -23.76 -4.30
C ARG A 91 -5.23 -22.88 -3.10
N PRO A 92 -6.39 -23.13 -2.48
CA PRO A 92 -6.95 -22.27 -1.43
C PRO A 92 -6.09 -22.22 -0.16
N ASP A 93 -5.30 -23.27 0.10
CA ASP A 93 -4.32 -23.33 1.19
C ASP A 93 -3.26 -22.23 1.06
N LEU A 94 -2.76 -22.02 -0.15
CA LEU A 94 -1.76 -21.00 -0.46
C LEU A 94 -2.39 -19.61 -0.49
N VAL A 95 -3.59 -19.48 -1.05
CA VAL A 95 -4.35 -18.20 -1.04
C VAL A 95 -4.53 -17.69 0.39
N ALA A 96 -4.95 -18.55 1.32
CA ALA A 96 -5.14 -18.16 2.72
C ALA A 96 -3.83 -17.70 3.38
N SER A 97 -2.71 -18.37 3.08
CA SER A 97 -1.39 -17.98 3.57
C SER A 97 -0.97 -16.60 3.03
N GLU A 98 -1.07 -16.38 1.72
CA GLU A 98 -0.67 -15.10 1.11
C GLU A 98 -1.56 -13.94 1.56
N GLN A 99 -2.87 -14.17 1.71
CA GLN A 99 -3.79 -13.18 2.26
C GLN A 99 -3.44 -12.79 3.71
N ALA A 100 -2.98 -13.75 4.52
CA ALA A 100 -2.55 -13.47 5.88
C ALA A 100 -1.27 -12.61 5.91
N GLU A 101 -0.31 -12.89 5.02
CA GLU A 101 0.92 -12.11 4.89
C GLU A 101 0.65 -10.70 4.36
N LEU A 102 -0.17 -10.57 3.31
CA LEU A 102 -0.59 -9.29 2.73
C LEU A 102 -1.19 -8.36 3.79
N LYS A 103 -2.13 -8.87 4.60
CA LYS A 103 -2.76 -8.10 5.68
C LYS A 103 -1.75 -7.52 6.66
N ILE A 104 -0.65 -8.23 6.94
CA ILE A 104 0.38 -7.74 7.85
C ILE A 104 1.20 -6.63 7.20
N VAL A 105 1.52 -6.73 5.90
CA VAL A 105 2.18 -5.65 5.16
C VAL A 105 1.32 -4.39 5.11
N GLU A 106 0.02 -4.54 4.87
CA GLU A 106 -0.93 -3.42 4.77
C GLU A 106 -1.05 -2.59 6.06
N ILE A 107 -0.80 -3.17 7.23
CA ILE A 107 -0.76 -2.44 8.52
C ILE A 107 0.29 -1.31 8.48
N TYR A 108 1.41 -1.53 7.77
CA TYR A 108 2.52 -0.59 7.68
C TYR A 108 2.39 0.39 6.51
N LEU A 109 1.36 0.25 5.67
CA LEU A 109 1.11 1.16 4.56
C LEU A 109 0.20 2.34 5.00
N PRO A 110 0.39 3.53 4.41
CA PRO A 110 -0.60 4.60 4.47
C PRO A 110 -1.95 4.09 3.94
N LYS A 111 -3.05 4.55 4.56
CA LYS A 111 -4.39 4.17 4.12
C LYS A 111 -4.57 4.79 2.75
N VAL A 112 -4.70 3.94 1.75
CA VAL A 112 -5.08 4.37 0.42
C VAL A 112 -6.56 4.74 0.48
N ALA A 113 -6.89 5.90 -0.07
CA ALA A 113 -8.27 6.32 -0.27
C ALA A 113 -8.99 5.35 -1.21
N ASP A 114 -10.29 5.16 -0.99
CA ASP A 114 -11.10 4.44 -1.96
C ASP A 114 -11.21 5.22 -3.27
N GLU A 115 -11.71 4.56 -4.31
CA GLU A 115 -11.85 5.14 -5.64
C GLU A 115 -12.71 6.41 -5.62
N ALA A 116 -13.81 6.42 -4.87
CA ALA A 116 -14.71 7.57 -4.74
C ALA A 116 -14.04 8.78 -4.08
N THR A 117 -13.27 8.58 -3.00
CA THR A 117 -12.50 9.67 -2.37
C THR A 117 -11.37 10.13 -3.27
N THR A 118 -10.72 9.20 -3.97
CA THR A 118 -9.67 9.52 -4.95
C THR A 118 -10.21 10.36 -6.09
N GLN A 119 -11.39 10.05 -6.61
CA GLN A 119 -12.05 10.79 -7.67
C GLN A 119 -12.35 12.24 -7.24
N LYS A 120 -12.86 12.45 -6.03
CA LYS A 120 -13.05 13.80 -5.48
C LYS A 120 -11.75 14.61 -5.43
N TRP A 121 -10.66 13.99 -5.01
CA TRP A 121 -9.36 14.67 -4.98
C TRP A 121 -8.80 14.94 -6.37
N VAL A 122 -9.07 14.07 -7.35
CA VAL A 122 -8.73 14.31 -8.75
C VAL A 122 -9.51 15.52 -9.28
N ASP A 123 -10.80 15.63 -9.02
CA ASP A 123 -11.62 16.77 -9.41
C ASP A 123 -11.12 18.08 -8.79
N GLU A 124 -10.80 18.09 -7.50
CA GLU A 124 -10.21 19.25 -6.80
C GLU A 124 -8.89 19.68 -7.44
N VAL A 125 -7.99 18.72 -7.71
CA VAL A 125 -6.68 19.00 -8.31
C VAL A 125 -6.81 19.52 -9.74
N LEU A 126 -7.72 18.95 -10.54
CA LEU A 126 -7.95 19.40 -11.92
C LEU A 126 -8.57 20.81 -11.94
N ALA A 127 -9.48 21.12 -11.01
CA ALA A 127 -10.03 22.46 -10.84
C ALA A 127 -8.95 23.48 -10.44
N GLU A 128 -8.01 23.10 -9.57
CA GLU A 128 -6.89 23.95 -9.15
C GLU A 128 -5.91 24.25 -10.31
N ILE A 129 -5.67 23.28 -11.19
CA ILE A 129 -4.75 23.45 -12.33
C ILE A 129 -5.39 24.22 -13.49
N GLY A 130 -6.70 24.06 -13.72
CA GLY A 130 -7.44 24.71 -14.80
C GLY A 130 -7.12 24.19 -16.21
N GLY A 131 -7.43 24.99 -17.24
CA GLY A 131 -7.50 24.57 -18.66
C GLY A 131 -6.20 24.11 -19.35
N LYS A 132 -5.08 23.98 -18.63
CA LYS A 132 -3.84 23.36 -19.11
C LYS A 132 -3.44 22.14 -18.26
N ALA A 133 -4.40 21.51 -17.62
CA ALA A 133 -4.17 20.29 -16.87
C ALA A 133 -3.71 19.16 -17.80
N ASN A 134 -2.67 18.45 -17.37
CA ASN A 134 -2.23 17.21 -17.99
C ASN A 134 -1.97 16.19 -16.90
N VAL A 135 -1.88 14.92 -17.29
CA VAL A 135 -1.73 13.80 -16.36
C VAL A 135 -0.53 13.99 -15.43
N GLY A 136 0.60 14.48 -15.96
CA GLY A 136 1.83 14.68 -15.17
C GLY A 136 1.69 15.75 -14.08
N ARG A 137 1.10 16.91 -14.40
CA ARG A 137 0.85 17.99 -13.42
C ARG A 137 -0.16 17.59 -12.37
N ALA A 138 -1.28 16.99 -12.78
CA ALA A 138 -2.32 16.52 -11.87
C ALA A 138 -1.77 15.46 -10.91
N MET A 139 -1.02 14.48 -11.44
CA MET A 139 -0.40 13.45 -10.60
C MET A 139 0.60 14.04 -9.61
N GLY A 140 1.46 14.96 -10.05
CA GLY A 140 2.45 15.61 -9.19
C GLY A 140 1.80 16.36 -8.03
N LEU A 141 0.74 17.13 -8.30
CA LEU A 141 0.02 17.90 -7.28
C LEU A 141 -0.78 16.99 -6.33
N LEU A 142 -1.44 15.97 -6.87
CA LEU A 142 -2.21 15.00 -6.09
C LEU A 142 -1.31 14.21 -5.12
N MET A 143 -0.17 13.70 -5.60
CA MET A 143 0.76 12.94 -4.77
C MET A 143 1.42 13.81 -3.70
N LYS A 144 1.70 15.08 -4.02
CA LYS A 144 2.26 16.06 -3.06
C LYS A 144 1.24 16.45 -1.99
N SER A 145 -0.01 16.73 -2.37
CA SER A 145 -1.06 17.18 -1.45
C SER A 145 -1.58 16.05 -0.56
N ARG A 146 -1.65 14.81 -1.08
CA ARG A 146 -2.23 13.66 -0.37
C ARG A 146 -1.19 12.71 0.23
N LYS A 147 0.11 13.06 0.19
CA LYS A 147 1.23 12.33 0.84
C LYS A 147 1.21 10.81 0.59
N GLY A 148 0.85 10.39 -0.62
CA GLY A 148 0.76 8.97 -0.97
C GLY A 148 -0.42 8.21 -0.36
N ALA A 149 -1.46 8.89 0.13
CA ALA A 149 -2.76 8.29 0.46
C ALA A 149 -3.58 7.89 -0.79
N VAL A 150 -2.95 7.89 -1.97
CA VAL A 150 -3.59 7.65 -3.25
C VAL A 150 -2.83 6.55 -3.98
N ASP A 151 -3.55 5.60 -4.58
CA ASP A 151 -2.96 4.59 -5.45
C ASP A 151 -2.56 5.25 -6.78
N PRO A 152 -1.28 5.23 -7.17
CA PRO A 152 -0.82 5.84 -8.42
C PRO A 152 -1.49 5.28 -9.68
N LYS A 153 -1.86 3.99 -9.71
CA LYS A 153 -2.54 3.40 -10.86
C LYS A 153 -3.98 3.89 -10.95
N VAL A 154 -4.70 3.89 -9.84
CA VAL A 154 -6.10 4.35 -9.77
C VAL A 154 -6.16 5.85 -10.09
N ALA A 155 -5.28 6.66 -9.48
CA ALA A 155 -5.20 8.08 -9.79
C ALA A 155 -4.89 8.35 -11.26
N LYS A 156 -3.94 7.62 -11.85
CA LYS A 156 -3.59 7.82 -13.26
C LYS A 156 -4.81 7.58 -14.14
N LYS A 157 -5.49 6.44 -13.94
CA LYS A 157 -6.69 6.07 -14.67
C LYS A 157 -7.79 7.14 -14.52
N LEU A 158 -8.11 7.54 -13.28
CA LEU A 158 -9.14 8.55 -13.01
C LEU A 158 -8.81 9.92 -13.61
N ILE A 159 -7.54 10.33 -13.58
CA ILE A 159 -7.10 11.59 -14.21
C ILE A 159 -7.24 11.51 -15.74
N GLU A 160 -6.85 10.40 -16.36
CA GLU A 160 -6.98 10.17 -17.80
C GLU A 160 -8.47 10.19 -18.22
N ASP A 161 -9.31 9.43 -17.51
CA ASP A 161 -10.75 9.36 -17.75
C ASP A 161 -11.37 10.77 -17.64
N ARG A 162 -11.04 11.51 -16.58
CA ARG A 162 -11.60 12.85 -16.32
C ARG A 162 -11.16 13.90 -17.32
N LEU A 163 -9.88 13.90 -17.73
CA LEU A 163 -9.39 14.80 -18.78
C LEU A 163 -10.04 14.50 -20.13
N GLN A 164 -10.34 13.23 -20.41
CA GLN A 164 -11.03 12.84 -21.64
C GLN A 164 -12.50 13.30 -21.63
N GLU A 165 -13.19 13.20 -20.49
CA GLU A 165 -14.54 13.76 -20.32
C GLU A 165 -14.56 15.28 -20.56
N ILE A 166 -13.65 16.03 -19.93
CA ILE A 166 -13.55 17.49 -20.09
C ILE A 166 -13.30 17.88 -21.55
N SER A 167 -12.53 17.09 -22.30
CA SER A 167 -12.26 17.35 -23.72
C SER A 167 -13.44 17.10 -24.67
N ARG A 168 -14.45 16.35 -24.21
CA ARG A 168 -15.63 15.98 -24.99
C ARG A 168 -16.82 16.92 -24.74
N THR A 169 -16.81 17.65 -23.63
CA THR A 169 -17.74 18.74 -23.29
C THR A 169 -17.26 20.08 -23.81
#